data_AF-A0A2N0QJN4-F1
#
_entry.id   AF-A0A2N0QJN4-F1
#
_cell.length_a   1.000
_cell.length_b   1.000
_cell.length_c   1.000
_cell.angle_alpha   90.00
_cell.angle_beta   90.00
_cell.angle_gamma   90.00
#
_symmetry.space_group_name_H-M   'P 1'
#
loop_
_entity.id
_entity.type
_entity.pdbx_description
1 polymer ?
#
loop_
_entity_poly.entity_id
_entity_poly.type
_entity_poly.pdbx_seq_one_letter_code
_entity_poly.pdbx_strand_id
1 'polypeptide(L)'
;VVDAAIRLSESGDLQTHVLISTQRALIGFIIGGVIGFILGLINGTVLFFERTIDTTVQMIRTIPHLALIPLVILWFGIGEDAKIFLVALGVMFPIYINTFNGIKNVDRKLIEMGNVYGLSRGKLFTNIILPGALPSILVGIRYALGVMWVSLIVAETIGTDAGIGFMATSAREFMQMDIIVLTIVLYAILGKLSDLIAKLFEHRLLKWHPAFRKK
;
A
#
# COMPACT_ATOMS: atom_id res chain seq x y z
N VAL A 1 -19.99 -8.71 21.24
CA VAL A 1 -19.25 -8.72 19.94
C VAL A 1 -19.88 -9.68 18.96
N VAL A 2 -19.99 -10.98 19.27
CA VAL A 2 -20.63 -11.97 18.36
C VAL A 2 -22.07 -11.58 18.04
N ASP A 3 -22.88 -11.21 19.05
CA ASP A 3 -24.27 -10.78 18.83
C ASP A 3 -24.35 -9.51 17.98
N ALA A 4 -23.42 -8.56 18.16
CA ALA A 4 -23.35 -7.35 17.34
C ALA A 4 -23.02 -7.69 15.88
N ALA A 5 -22.08 -8.62 15.66
CA ALA A 5 -21.72 -9.10 14.33
C ALA A 5 -22.90 -9.79 13.63
N ILE A 6 -23.65 -10.63 14.36
CA ILE A 6 -24.84 -11.31 13.83
C ILE A 6 -25.90 -10.27 13.45
N ARG A 7 -26.27 -9.38 14.38
CA ARG A 7 -27.29 -8.34 14.12
C ARG A 7 -26.95 -7.45 12.92
N LEU A 8 -25.71 -6.96 12.85
CA LEU A 8 -25.26 -6.10 11.74
C LEU A 8 -25.08 -6.87 10.42
N SER A 9 -24.81 -8.17 10.50
CA SER A 9 -24.75 -9.04 9.32
C SER A 9 -26.14 -9.39 8.79
N GLU A 10 -27.14 -9.53 9.67
CA GLU A 10 -28.53 -9.76 9.29
C GLU A 10 -29.17 -8.50 8.69
N SER A 11 -28.78 -7.31 9.16
CA SER A 11 -29.26 -6.04 8.58
C SER A 11 -28.64 -5.69 7.23
N GLY A 12 -27.51 -6.29 6.86
CA GLY A 12 -26.77 -5.97 5.63
C GLY A 12 -25.80 -4.79 5.76
N ASP A 13 -25.81 -4.09 6.89
CA ASP A 13 -24.99 -2.90 7.12
C ASP A 13 -23.51 -3.26 7.21
N LEU A 14 -23.19 -4.38 7.87
CA LEU A 14 -21.82 -4.85 8.03
C LEU A 14 -21.15 -5.09 6.67
N GLN A 15 -21.84 -5.78 5.77
CA GLN A 15 -21.34 -6.12 4.44
C GLN A 15 -21.14 -4.85 3.60
N THR A 16 -22.09 -3.90 3.70
CA THR A 16 -22.02 -2.63 2.98
C THR A 16 -20.80 -1.82 3.42
N HIS A 17 -20.60 -1.65 4.73
CA HIS A 17 -19.46 -0.90 5.26
C HIS A 17 -18.11 -1.57 4.94
N VAL A 18 -18.02 -2.90 5.08
CA VAL A 18 -16.80 -3.65 4.73
C VAL A 18 -16.48 -3.55 3.24
N LEU A 19 -17.49 -3.65 2.37
CA LEU A 19 -17.32 -3.54 0.92
C LEU A 19 -16.82 -2.16 0.51
N ILE A 20 -17.45 -1.11 1.01
CA ILE A 20 -17.09 0.28 0.72
C ILE A 20 -15.64 0.56 1.17
N SER A 21 -15.28 0.18 2.41
CA SER A 21 -13.91 0.34 2.90
C SER A 21 -12.90 -0.44 2.07
N THR A 22 -13.24 -1.67 1.68
CA THR A 22 -12.36 -2.50 0.84
C THR A 22 -12.15 -1.89 -0.54
N GLN A 23 -13.21 -1.35 -1.17
CA GLN A 23 -13.10 -0.67 -2.47
C GLN A 23 -12.19 0.55 -2.38
N ARG A 24 -12.40 1.42 -1.39
CA ARG A 24 -11.55 2.61 -1.15
C ARG A 24 -10.09 2.24 -0.94
N ALA A 25 -9.83 1.24 -0.09
CA ALA A 25 -8.50 0.70 0.15
C ALA A 25 -7.84 0.24 -1.16
N LEU A 26 -8.53 -0.59 -1.95
CA LEU A 26 -7.99 -1.14 -3.19
C LEU A 26 -7.72 -0.07 -4.25
N ILE A 27 -8.64 0.89 -4.42
CA ILE A 27 -8.46 1.99 -5.39
C ILE A 27 -7.26 2.85 -4.98
N GLY A 28 -7.20 3.28 -3.72
CA GLY A 28 -6.07 4.04 -3.20
C GLY A 28 -4.75 3.27 -3.32
N PHE A 29 -4.77 1.96 -3.03
CA PHE A 29 -3.59 1.11 -3.16
C PHE A 29 -3.10 0.98 -4.59
N ILE A 30 -3.99 0.80 -5.55
CA ILE A 30 -3.63 0.70 -6.97
C ILE A 30 -3.05 2.02 -7.46
N ILE A 31 -3.71 3.15 -7.17
CA ILE A 31 -3.25 4.48 -7.60
C ILE A 31 -1.88 4.79 -6.97
N GLY A 32 -1.80 4.72 -5.64
CA GLY A 32 -0.56 5.01 -4.90
C GLY A 32 0.55 4.04 -5.26
N GLY A 33 0.23 2.76 -5.41
CA GLY A 33 1.19 1.72 -5.74
C GLY A 33 1.74 1.84 -7.16
N VAL A 34 0.90 2.16 -8.15
CA VAL A 34 1.37 2.42 -9.52
C VAL A 34 2.27 3.65 -9.57
N ILE A 35 1.87 4.75 -8.92
CA ILE A 35 2.69 5.97 -8.86
C ILE A 35 4.02 5.69 -8.16
N GLY A 36 3.99 5.06 -6.99
CA GLY A 36 5.19 4.72 -6.22
C GLY A 36 6.11 3.78 -6.98
N PHE A 37 5.56 2.77 -7.66
CA PHE A 37 6.32 1.84 -8.48
C PHE A 37 6.99 2.53 -9.67
N ILE A 38 6.26 3.35 -10.43
CA ILE A 38 6.80 4.08 -11.58
C ILE A 38 7.89 5.06 -11.15
N LEU A 39 7.65 5.84 -10.10
CA LEU A 39 8.66 6.77 -9.58
C LEU A 39 9.90 6.03 -9.07
N GLY A 40 9.72 4.91 -8.36
CA GLY A 40 10.81 4.09 -7.86
C GLY A 40 11.63 3.48 -9.01
N LEU A 41 10.95 3.10 -10.10
CA LEU A 41 11.58 2.58 -11.31
C LEU A 41 12.43 3.63 -12.03
N ILE A 42 11.85 4.81 -12.25
CA ILE A 42 12.50 5.92 -12.96
C ILE A 42 13.72 6.41 -12.15
N ASN A 43 13.53 6.67 -10.86
CA ASN A 43 14.61 7.17 -9.99
C ASN A 43 15.67 6.08 -9.73
N GLY A 44 15.29 4.80 -9.72
CA GLY A 44 16.23 3.70 -9.52
C GLY A 44 17.16 3.48 -10.73
N THR A 45 16.67 3.73 -11.94
CA THR A 45 17.38 3.43 -13.20
C THR A 45 18.10 4.61 -13.82
N VAL A 46 17.62 5.84 -13.61
CA VAL A 46 18.15 7.04 -14.27
C VAL A 46 18.81 7.98 -13.27
N LEU A 47 20.13 8.14 -13.39
CA LEU A 47 20.95 8.97 -12.48
C LEU A 47 20.51 10.44 -12.42
N PHE A 48 19.96 10.99 -13.51
CA PHE A 48 19.42 12.35 -13.52
C PHE A 48 18.22 12.50 -12.57
N PHE A 49 17.24 11.60 -12.68
CA PHE A 49 16.05 11.64 -11.85
C PHE A 49 16.34 11.27 -10.39
N GLU A 50 17.30 10.38 -10.14
CA GLU A 50 17.84 10.13 -8.80
C GLU A 50 18.34 11.41 -8.14
N ARG A 51 19.10 12.26 -8.84
CA ARG A 51 19.67 13.46 -8.22
C ARG A 51 18.67 14.59 -8.00
N THR A 52 17.65 14.68 -8.85
CA THR A 52 16.69 15.80 -8.83
C THR A 52 15.36 15.46 -8.16
N ILE A 53 14.79 14.29 -8.46
CA ILE A 53 13.44 13.91 -7.99
C ILE A 53 13.52 13.15 -6.66
N ASP A 54 14.49 12.25 -6.45
CA ASP A 54 14.54 11.45 -5.21
C ASP A 54 14.61 12.34 -3.98
N THR A 55 15.48 13.35 -3.97
CA THR A 55 15.60 14.32 -2.86
C THR A 55 14.26 14.99 -2.53
N THR A 56 13.48 15.36 -3.56
CA THR A 56 12.15 15.95 -3.40
C THR A 56 11.15 14.92 -2.84
N VAL A 57 11.14 13.70 -3.34
CA VAL A 57 10.24 12.63 -2.85
C VAL A 57 10.58 12.27 -1.39
N GLN A 58 11.87 12.21 -1.04
CA GLN A 58 12.34 11.96 0.31
C GLN A 58 11.92 13.08 1.26
N MET A 59 11.96 14.34 0.80
CA MET A 59 11.47 15.49 1.57
C MET A 59 9.96 15.40 1.79
N ILE A 60 9.16 15.09 0.77
CA ILE A 60 7.69 14.97 0.95
C ILE A 60 7.36 13.81 1.89
N ARG A 61 8.13 12.71 1.84
CA ARG A 61 7.94 11.55 2.72
C ARG A 61 8.05 11.88 4.21
N THR A 62 8.88 12.86 4.60
CA THR A 62 9.04 13.18 6.02
C THR A 62 7.81 13.87 6.60
N ILE A 63 6.95 14.41 5.74
CA ILE A 63 5.67 14.99 6.14
C ILE A 63 4.72 13.82 6.48
N PRO A 64 4.18 13.75 7.71
CA PRO A 64 3.17 12.76 8.03
C PRO A 64 1.98 12.94 7.10
N HIS A 65 1.68 11.97 6.24
CA HIS A 65 0.62 12.13 5.24
C HIS A 65 -0.75 12.35 5.87
N LEU A 66 -0.99 11.79 7.07
CA LEU A 66 -2.19 12.05 7.86
C LEU A 66 -2.28 13.50 8.39
N ALA A 67 -1.16 14.20 8.56
CA ALA A 67 -1.19 15.62 8.93
C ALA A 67 -1.68 16.51 7.76
N LEU A 68 -1.73 15.98 6.54
CA LEU A 68 -2.25 16.69 5.37
C LEU A 68 -3.78 16.65 5.26
N ILE A 69 -4.47 15.94 6.15
CA ILE A 69 -5.94 15.81 6.13
C ILE A 69 -6.65 17.16 5.94
N PRO A 70 -6.36 18.23 6.73
CA PRO A 70 -7.06 19.51 6.56
C PRO A 70 -6.85 20.11 5.16
N LEU A 71 -5.63 20.01 4.63
CA LEU A 71 -5.29 20.51 3.29
C LEU A 71 -6.02 19.72 2.20
N VAL A 72 -6.06 18.39 2.33
CA VAL A 72 -6.77 17.50 1.40
C VAL A 72 -8.27 17.82 1.41
N ILE A 73 -8.86 18.07 2.57
CA ILE A 73 -10.27 18.48 2.67
C ILE A 73 -10.50 19.85 2.01
N LEU A 74 -9.57 20.80 2.16
CA LEU A 74 -9.69 22.10 1.49
C LEU A 74 -9.59 22.00 -0.04
N TRP A 75 -8.80 21.05 -0.56
CA TRP A 75 -8.63 20.86 -2.01
C TRP A 75 -9.74 20.05 -2.66
N PHE A 76 -10.07 18.90 -2.07
CA PHE A 76 -11.00 17.93 -2.66
C PHE A 76 -12.41 18.03 -2.07
N GLY A 77 -12.59 18.81 -1.01
CA GLY A 77 -13.79 18.77 -0.19
C GLY A 77 -13.83 17.52 0.70
N ILE A 78 -14.96 17.38 1.39
CA ILE A 78 -15.30 16.16 2.12
C ILE A 78 -15.92 15.19 1.11
N GLY A 79 -15.28 14.03 0.88
CA GLY A 79 -15.76 13.08 -0.10
C GLY A 79 -14.87 11.86 -0.28
N GLU A 80 -15.18 11.06 -1.30
CA GLU A 80 -14.44 9.83 -1.63
C GLU A 80 -13.02 10.12 -2.12
N ASP A 81 -12.85 11.18 -2.92
CA ASP A 81 -11.56 11.55 -3.51
C ASP A 81 -10.52 11.86 -2.44
N ALA A 82 -10.91 12.58 -1.38
CA ALA A 82 -10.03 12.88 -0.25
C ALA A 82 -9.52 11.61 0.45
N LYS A 83 -10.40 10.63 0.66
CA LYS A 83 -10.06 9.36 1.32
C LYS A 83 -9.12 8.53 0.46
N ILE A 84 -9.45 8.40 -0.83
CA ILE A 84 -8.63 7.66 -1.81
C ILE A 84 -7.26 8.32 -1.93
N PHE A 85 -7.19 9.65 -1.98
CA PHE A 85 -5.93 10.40 -2.06
C PHE A 85 -5.03 10.13 -0.85
N LEU A 86 -5.57 10.18 0.37
CA LEU A 86 -4.81 9.91 1.59
C LEU A 86 -4.25 8.49 1.64
N VAL A 87 -5.06 7.51 1.23
CA VAL A 87 -4.63 6.11 1.12
C VAL A 87 -3.54 5.95 0.06
N ALA A 88 -3.74 6.54 -1.12
CA ALA A 88 -2.76 6.51 -2.21
C ALA A 88 -1.42 7.12 -1.79
N LEU A 89 -1.44 8.27 -1.12
CA LEU A 89 -0.24 8.93 -0.64
C LEU A 89 0.49 8.08 0.40
N GLY A 90 -0.23 7.46 1.33
CA GLY A 90 0.35 6.54 2.32
C GLY A 90 0.99 5.31 1.70
N VAL A 91 0.36 4.72 0.68
CA VAL A 91 0.83 3.52 -0.03
C VAL A 91 2.03 3.81 -0.95
N MET A 92 2.06 5.00 -1.55
CA MET A 92 3.07 5.39 -2.53
C MET A 92 4.50 5.28 -1.99
N PHE A 93 4.77 5.79 -0.78
CA PHE A 93 6.13 5.86 -0.24
C PHE A 93 6.77 4.50 0.05
N PRO A 94 6.12 3.57 0.78
CA PRO A 94 6.60 2.20 0.93
C PRO A 94 7.02 1.54 -0.39
N ILE A 95 6.18 1.64 -1.42
CA ILE A 95 6.42 1.01 -2.72
C ILE A 95 7.56 1.72 -3.45
N TYR A 96 7.58 3.05 -3.43
CA TYR A 96 8.65 3.86 -4.00
C TYR A 96 10.02 3.47 -3.45
N ILE A 97 10.19 3.53 -2.12
CA ILE A 97 11.48 3.31 -1.45
C ILE A 97 11.99 1.91 -1.71
N ASN A 98 11.11 0.91 -1.60
CA ASN A 98 11.50 -0.48 -1.76
C ASN A 98 11.77 -0.84 -3.23
N THR A 99 11.10 -0.19 -4.18
CA THR A 99 11.41 -0.34 -5.61
C THR A 99 12.76 0.29 -5.92
N PHE A 100 12.98 1.53 -5.47
CA PHE A 100 14.24 2.26 -5.65
C PHE A 100 15.43 1.48 -5.05
N ASN A 101 15.33 1.10 -3.77
CA ASN A 101 16.37 0.33 -3.09
C ASN A 101 16.57 -1.05 -3.72
N GLY A 102 15.50 -1.70 -4.15
CA GLY A 102 15.57 -2.98 -4.86
C GLY A 102 16.42 -2.89 -6.11
N ILE A 103 16.22 -1.85 -6.92
CA ILE A 103 16.99 -1.62 -8.15
C ILE A 103 18.46 -1.30 -7.84
N LYS A 104 18.72 -0.46 -6.84
CA LYS A 104 20.08 -0.05 -6.47
C LYS A 104 20.92 -1.17 -5.87
N ASN A 105 20.28 -2.14 -5.22
CA ASN A 105 20.94 -3.28 -4.58
C ASN A 105 21.11 -4.50 -5.50
N VAL A 106 20.70 -4.42 -6.78
CA VAL A 106 20.98 -5.48 -7.75
C VAL A 106 22.50 -5.64 -7.91
N ASP A 107 23.00 -6.87 -7.89
CA ASP A 107 24.43 -7.16 -8.02
C ASP A 107 24.99 -6.59 -9.32
N ARG A 108 25.94 -5.66 -9.18
CA ARG A 108 26.63 -5.02 -10.32
C ARG A 108 27.31 -6.04 -11.22
N LYS A 109 27.78 -7.16 -10.69
CA LYS A 109 28.40 -8.23 -11.50
C LYS A 109 27.42 -8.84 -12.49
N LEU A 110 26.15 -9.00 -12.13
CA LEU A 110 25.12 -9.50 -13.04
C LEU A 110 24.85 -8.51 -14.17
N ILE A 111 24.89 -7.21 -13.86
CA ILE A 111 24.70 -6.13 -14.84
C ILE A 111 25.90 -6.08 -15.81
N GLU A 112 27.12 -6.13 -15.28
CA GLU A 112 28.36 -6.18 -16.08
C GLU A 112 28.41 -7.42 -16.98
N MET A 113 28.07 -8.59 -16.43
CA MET A 113 27.93 -9.83 -17.19
C MET A 113 26.93 -9.65 -18.34
N GLY A 114 25.75 -9.09 -18.06
CA GLY A 114 24.74 -8.80 -19.08
C GLY A 114 25.25 -7.89 -20.21
N ASN A 115 26.05 -6.88 -19.87
CA ASN A 115 26.69 -6.00 -20.86
C ASN A 115 27.73 -6.75 -21.72
N VAL A 116 28.54 -7.63 -21.12
CA VAL A 116 29.52 -8.47 -21.85
C VAL A 116 28.83 -9.42 -22.82
N TYR A 117 27.67 -9.98 -22.46
CA TYR A 117 26.84 -10.80 -23.34
C TYR A 117 26.05 -9.98 -24.40
N GLY A 118 26.24 -8.66 -24.47
CA GLY A 118 25.61 -7.80 -25.47
C GLY A 118 24.10 -7.59 -25.27
N LEU A 119 23.60 -7.72 -24.03
CA LEU A 119 22.20 -7.41 -23.74
C LEU A 119 21.91 -5.92 -23.99
N SER A 120 20.83 -5.63 -24.71
CA SER A 120 20.34 -4.26 -24.85
C SER A 120 19.81 -3.74 -23.51
N ARG A 121 19.73 -2.41 -23.33
CA ARG A 121 19.23 -1.79 -22.07
C ARG A 121 17.87 -2.33 -21.62
N GLY A 122 16.95 -2.57 -22.57
CA GLY A 122 15.65 -3.17 -22.27
C GLY A 122 15.76 -4.61 -21.77
N LYS A 123 16.61 -5.44 -22.39
CA LYS A 123 16.84 -6.83 -21.95
C LYS A 123 17.57 -6.89 -20.61
N LEU A 124 18.53 -5.99 -20.39
CA LEU A 124 19.22 -5.83 -19.11
C LEU A 124 18.20 -5.52 -18.00
N PHE A 125 17.26 -4.62 -18.29
CA PHE A 125 16.20 -4.25 -17.37
C PHE A 125 15.26 -5.42 -17.07
N THR A 126 14.70 -6.07 -18.08
CA THR A 126 13.70 -7.14 -17.88
C THR A 126 14.28 -8.43 -17.33
N ASN A 127 15.54 -8.74 -17.65
CA ASN A 127 16.13 -10.05 -17.32
C ASN A 127 17.02 -10.02 -16.07
N ILE A 128 17.54 -8.85 -15.68
CA ILE A 128 18.47 -8.74 -14.54
C ILE A 128 17.93 -7.76 -13.50
N ILE A 129 17.65 -6.51 -13.89
CA ILE A 129 17.31 -5.46 -12.92
C ILE A 129 15.95 -5.71 -12.27
N LEU A 130 14.89 -5.89 -13.07
CA LEU A 130 13.54 -6.07 -12.55
C LEU A 130 13.39 -7.37 -11.73
N PRO A 131 13.91 -8.54 -12.18
CA PRO A 131 13.91 -9.75 -11.36
C PRO A 131 14.75 -9.59 -10.09
N GLY A 132 15.91 -8.94 -10.16
CA GLY A 132 16.77 -8.69 -9.01
C GLY A 132 16.14 -7.77 -7.95
N ALA A 133 15.35 -6.78 -8.38
CA ALA A 133 14.64 -5.86 -7.50
C ALA A 133 13.32 -6.43 -6.93
N LEU A 134 12.78 -7.48 -7.56
CA LEU A 134 11.47 -8.05 -7.25
C LEU A 134 11.27 -8.44 -5.76
N PRO A 135 12.25 -9.07 -5.07
CA PRO A 135 12.12 -9.35 -3.64
C PRO A 135 11.87 -8.09 -2.81
N SER A 136 12.62 -7.01 -3.09
CA SER A 136 12.46 -5.73 -2.39
C SER A 136 11.11 -5.09 -2.71
N ILE A 137 10.69 -5.09 -3.99
CA ILE A 137 9.39 -4.56 -4.41
C ILE A 137 8.24 -5.25 -3.64
N LEU A 138 8.31 -6.57 -3.46
CA LEU A 138 7.31 -7.34 -2.73
C LEU A 138 7.28 -7.02 -1.24
N VAL A 139 8.44 -6.78 -0.62
CA VAL A 139 8.51 -6.24 0.75
C VAL A 139 7.83 -4.88 0.85
N GLY A 140 8.06 -4.01 -0.15
CA GLY A 140 7.38 -2.72 -0.26
C GLY A 140 5.87 -2.83 -0.34
N ILE A 141 5.37 -3.70 -1.23
CA ILE A 141 3.94 -4.01 -1.37
C ILE A 141 3.35 -4.49 -0.04
N ARG A 142 4.01 -5.43 0.63
CA ARG A 142 3.55 -5.97 1.92
C ARG A 142 3.48 -4.90 3.00
N TYR A 143 4.50 -4.04 3.08
CA TYR A 143 4.49 -2.91 4.02
C TYR A 143 3.37 -1.92 3.68
N ALA A 144 3.17 -1.64 2.40
CA ALA A 144 2.14 -0.72 1.93
C ALA A 144 0.71 -1.19 2.23
N LEU A 145 0.44 -2.51 2.22
CA LEU A 145 -0.86 -3.06 2.63
C LEU A 145 -1.17 -2.74 4.10
N GLY A 146 -0.17 -2.74 4.98
CA GLY A 146 -0.36 -2.30 6.37
C GLY A 146 -0.68 -0.82 6.47
N VAL A 147 0.10 0.02 5.76
CA VAL A 147 -0.10 1.47 5.73
C VAL A 147 -1.45 1.86 5.11
N MET A 148 -1.92 1.11 4.11
CA MET A 148 -3.22 1.29 3.47
C MET A 148 -4.37 1.24 4.50
N TRP A 149 -4.42 0.20 5.33
CA TRP A 149 -5.47 0.04 6.34
C TRP A 149 -5.40 1.11 7.42
N VAL A 150 -4.19 1.45 7.90
CA VAL A 150 -3.98 2.53 8.87
C VAL A 150 -4.39 3.89 8.30
N SER A 151 -4.13 4.12 7.03
CA SER A 151 -4.51 5.38 6.37
C SER A 151 -6.02 5.45 6.15
N LEU A 152 -6.63 4.35 5.74
CA LEU A 152 -8.06 4.28 5.48
C LEU A 152 -8.88 4.50 6.75
N ILE A 153 -8.54 3.83 7.87
CA ILE A 153 -9.31 3.99 9.11
C ILE A 153 -9.35 5.46 9.56
N VAL A 154 -8.23 6.17 9.45
CA VAL A 154 -8.15 7.60 9.81
C VAL A 154 -8.90 8.47 8.79
N ALA A 155 -8.76 8.19 7.50
CA ALA A 155 -9.50 8.90 6.46
C ALA A 155 -11.02 8.74 6.60
N GLU A 156 -11.48 7.57 7.09
CA GLU A 156 -12.88 7.27 7.35
C GLU A 156 -13.39 7.77 8.71
N THR A 157 -12.61 8.48 9.52
CA THR A 157 -13.17 9.12 10.73
C THR A 157 -13.70 10.53 10.45
N ILE A 158 -13.56 11.05 9.22
CA ILE A 158 -13.86 12.44 8.92
C ILE A 158 -14.84 12.51 7.76
N GLY A 159 -16.05 13.01 8.02
CA GLY A 159 -17.03 13.35 6.99
C GLY A 159 -17.37 12.18 6.06
N THR A 160 -17.68 11.02 6.64
CA THR A 160 -18.12 9.84 5.89
C THR A 160 -19.37 9.27 6.53
N ASP A 161 -20.27 8.77 5.69
CA ASP A 161 -21.53 8.17 6.13
C ASP A 161 -21.51 6.64 6.00
N ALA A 162 -20.37 6.09 5.57
CA ALA A 162 -20.16 4.66 5.40
C ALA A 162 -18.68 4.26 5.57
N GLY A 163 -18.46 3.01 5.93
CA GLY A 163 -17.14 2.40 6.07
C GLY A 163 -16.91 1.85 7.48
N ILE A 164 -15.87 1.05 7.65
CA ILE A 164 -15.51 0.48 8.96
C ILE A 164 -15.05 1.60 9.90
N GLY A 165 -14.34 2.62 9.40
CA GLY A 165 -13.97 3.79 10.21
C GLY A 165 -15.17 4.65 10.63
N PHE A 166 -16.20 4.73 9.78
CA PHE A 166 -17.49 5.34 10.15
C PHE A 166 -18.14 4.56 11.30
N MET A 167 -18.30 3.24 11.15
CA MET A 167 -18.87 2.38 12.19
C MET A 167 -18.15 2.54 13.53
N ALA A 168 -16.82 2.61 13.51
CA ALA A 168 -16.01 2.79 14.72
C ALA A 168 -16.26 4.16 15.37
N THR A 169 -16.49 5.19 14.56
CA THR A 169 -16.72 6.56 15.03
C THR A 169 -18.13 6.73 15.58
N SER A 170 -19.16 6.25 14.85
CA SER A 170 -20.55 6.24 15.34
C SER A 170 -20.69 5.40 16.60
N ALA A 171 -20.12 4.19 16.65
CA ALA A 171 -20.16 3.35 17.84
C ALA A 171 -19.51 4.04 19.05
N ARG A 172 -18.45 4.83 18.84
CA ARG A 172 -17.80 5.62 19.89
C ARG A 172 -18.70 6.73 20.42
N GLU A 173 -19.40 7.44 19.54
CA GLU A 173 -20.35 8.49 19.94
C GLU A 173 -21.48 7.93 20.81
N PHE A 174 -21.96 6.72 20.51
CA PHE A 174 -22.99 6.03 21.30
C PHE A 174 -22.44 5.10 22.40
N MET A 175 -21.13 5.12 22.66
CA MET A 175 -20.46 4.26 23.66
C MET A 175 -20.75 2.75 23.48
N GLN A 176 -20.97 2.29 22.24
CA GLN A 176 -21.20 0.91 21.87
C GLN A 176 -19.87 0.14 21.77
N MET A 177 -19.36 -0.25 22.93
CA MET A 177 -18.07 -0.94 23.05
C MET A 177 -18.00 -2.25 22.25
N ASP A 178 -19.12 -2.96 22.11
CA ASP A 178 -19.22 -4.19 21.33
C ASP A 178 -18.97 -3.97 19.84
N ILE A 179 -19.44 -2.85 19.27
CA ILE A 179 -19.21 -2.49 17.87
C ILE A 179 -17.79 -1.94 17.66
N ILE A 180 -17.26 -1.16 18.61
CA ILE A 180 -15.86 -0.71 18.56
C ILE A 180 -14.92 -1.92 18.48
N VAL A 181 -15.09 -2.90 19.38
CA VAL A 181 -14.28 -4.12 19.35
C VAL A 181 -14.49 -4.90 18.04
N LEU A 182 -15.72 -4.96 17.52
CA LEU A 182 -16.00 -5.58 16.23
C LEU A 182 -15.19 -4.91 15.09
N THR A 183 -15.17 -3.57 15.03
CA THR A 183 -14.38 -2.86 13.98
C THR A 183 -12.88 -3.15 14.07
N ILE A 184 -12.31 -3.27 15.27
CA ILE A 184 -10.90 -3.68 15.45
C ILE A 184 -10.68 -5.11 14.91
N VAL A 185 -11.59 -6.03 15.23
CA VAL A 185 -11.53 -7.42 14.73
C VAL A 185 -11.64 -7.46 13.20
N LEU A 186 -12.53 -6.67 12.59
CA LEU A 186 -12.66 -6.57 11.13
C LEU A 186 -11.36 -6.10 10.48
N TYR A 187 -10.73 -5.03 10.98
CA TYR A 187 -9.44 -4.56 10.47
C TYR A 187 -8.33 -5.60 10.67
N ALA A 188 -8.31 -6.33 11.79
CA ALA A 188 -7.34 -7.40 12.01
C ALA A 188 -7.52 -8.54 11.01
N ILE A 189 -8.77 -8.92 10.70
CA ILE A 189 -9.09 -9.94 9.69
C ILE A 189 -8.67 -9.46 8.30
N LEU A 190 -9.05 -8.25 7.90
CA LEU A 190 -8.71 -7.67 6.59
C LEU A 190 -7.20 -7.51 6.41
N GLY A 191 -6.49 -7.06 7.45
CA GLY A 191 -5.03 -6.99 7.48
C GLY A 191 -4.39 -8.36 7.33
N LYS A 192 -4.87 -9.38 8.08
CA LYS A 192 -4.38 -10.75 7.95
C LYS A 192 -4.64 -11.34 6.57
N LEU A 193 -5.82 -11.12 5.99
CA LEU A 193 -6.14 -11.56 4.62
C LEU A 193 -5.22 -10.90 3.60
N SER A 194 -4.98 -9.60 3.73
CA SER A 194 -4.05 -8.85 2.88
C SER A 194 -2.62 -9.40 2.98
N ASP A 195 -2.14 -9.68 4.20
CA ASP A 195 -0.82 -10.27 4.43
C ASP A 195 -0.68 -11.68 3.84
N LEU A 196 -1.72 -12.51 3.97
CA LEU A 196 -1.77 -13.84 3.37
C LEU A 196 -1.70 -13.77 1.84
N ILE A 197 -2.46 -12.85 1.23
CA ILE A 197 -2.44 -12.62 -0.21
C ILE A 197 -1.04 -12.16 -0.65
N ALA A 198 -0.43 -11.21 0.06
CA ALA A 198 0.93 -10.76 -0.23
C ALA A 198 1.95 -11.89 -0.15
N LYS A 199 1.87 -12.73 0.88
CA LYS A 199 2.75 -13.90 1.05
C LYS A 199 2.56 -14.94 -0.05
N LEU A 200 1.33 -15.12 -0.54
CA LEU A 200 1.06 -16.00 -1.69
C LEU A 200 1.72 -15.46 -2.97
N PHE A 201 1.63 -14.14 -3.22
CA PHE A 201 2.33 -13.51 -4.33
C PHE A 201 3.84 -13.62 -4.19
N GLU A 202 4.38 -13.37 -3.00
CA GLU A 202 5.80 -13.49 -2.69
C GLU A 202 6.31 -14.91 -2.99
N HIS A 203 5.60 -15.93 -2.51
CA HIS A 203 6.00 -17.32 -2.74
C HIS A 203 5.86 -17.76 -4.20
N ARG A 204 4.91 -17.19 -4.97
CA ARG A 204 4.75 -17.51 -6.40
C ARG A 204 5.80 -16.82 -7.27
N LEU A 205 6.11 -15.56 -6.99
CA LEU A 205 7.00 -14.73 -7.78
C LEU A 205 8.49 -14.97 -7.46
N LEU A 206 8.80 -15.39 -6.23
CA LEU A 206 10.18 -15.63 -5.77
C LEU A 206 10.56 -17.11 -5.72
N LYS A 207 9.84 -18.00 -6.42
CA LYS A 207 10.18 -19.44 -6.47
C LYS A 207 11.62 -19.73 -6.91
N TRP A 208 12.18 -18.86 -7.73
CA TRP A 208 13.53 -18.96 -8.26
C TRP A 208 14.60 -18.50 -7.25
N HIS A 209 14.22 -17.70 -6.24
CA HIS A 209 15.17 -17.08 -5.32
C HIS A 209 15.62 -18.09 -4.25
N PRO A 210 16.94 -18.27 -4.00
CA PRO A 210 17.47 -19.31 -3.11
C PRO A 210 16.88 -19.28 -1.70
N ALA A 211 16.63 -18.08 -1.16
CA ALA A 211 16.06 -17.89 0.17
C ALA A 211 14.58 -18.37 0.32
N PHE A 212 13.85 -18.50 -0.78
CA PHE A 212 12.41 -18.83 -0.78
C PHE A 212 12.10 -20.23 -1.35
N ARG A 213 13.15 -20.97 -1.74
CA ARG A 213 13.02 -22.35 -2.18
C ARG A 213 12.71 -23.21 -0.95
N LYS A 214 11.49 -23.75 -0.88
CA LYS A 214 11.14 -24.76 0.14
C LYS A 214 12.13 -25.93 0.01
N LYS A 215 12.79 -26.27 1.13
CA LYS A 215 13.47 -27.56 1.27
C LYS A 215 12.45 -28.68 1.16
#